data_AF-A0A819WHU6-F1
#
_entry.id   AF-A0A819WHU6-F1
#
_cell.length_a   1.000
_cell.length_b   1.000
_cell.length_c   1.000
_cell.angle_alpha   90.00
_cell.angle_beta   90.00
_cell.angle_gamma   90.00
#
_symmetry.space_group_name_H-M   'P 1'
#
loop_
_entity.id
_entity.type
_entity.pdbx_description
1 polymer ?
#
loop_
_entity_poly.entity_id
_entity_poly.type
_entity_poly.pdbx_seq_one_letter_code
_entity_poly.pdbx_strand_id
1 'polypeptide(L)'
;MATYIENHDACPQGLVPPTSRFNPYLLSTDNWVQTIIDFGAKYAVLVAKHNCGFLLSPTNVTFPLNLSSKIVPYNYTVDYSPVKGVNILDEFVKSCNKQKIRTGFYYSTVTNNYLNVRQGYVQNDTLKEGQLNITQQTY
;
A
#
# COMPACT_ATOMS: atom_id res chain seq x y z
N MET A 1 -4.71 2.00 17.37
CA MET A 1 -4.38 0.60 17.74
C MET A 1 -4.26 -0.22 16.47
N ALA A 2 -3.10 -0.81 16.18
CA ALA A 2 -2.90 -1.65 15.01
C ALA A 2 -3.71 -2.94 15.16
N THR A 3 -4.52 -3.29 14.17
CA THR A 3 -5.28 -4.53 14.15
C THR A 3 -4.30 -5.69 13.97
N TYR A 4 -4.02 -6.42 15.05
CA TYR A 4 -3.28 -7.67 14.97
C TYR A 4 -4.22 -8.74 14.40
N ILE A 5 -3.90 -9.26 13.22
CA ILE A 5 -4.58 -10.43 12.67
C ILE A 5 -3.76 -11.63 13.13
N GLU A 6 -4.28 -12.40 14.08
CA GLU A 6 -3.62 -13.60 14.57
C GLU A 6 -3.46 -14.62 13.41
N ASN A 7 -2.22 -15.08 13.22
CA ASN A 7 -1.84 -16.29 12.49
C ASN A 7 -1.82 -16.31 10.95
N HIS A 8 -2.01 -15.21 10.21
CA HIS A 8 -1.79 -15.19 8.76
C HIS A 8 -1.19 -13.86 8.28
N ASP A 9 -0.32 -13.90 7.26
CA ASP A 9 -0.02 -12.70 6.47
C ASP A 9 -1.38 -12.17 5.95
N ALA A 10 -1.67 -10.89 6.19
CA ALA A 10 -2.89 -10.25 5.69
C ALA A 10 -2.98 -10.30 4.15
N CYS A 11 -1.87 -10.68 3.49
CA CYS A 11 -1.77 -10.79 2.05
C CYS A 11 -0.98 -12.03 1.59
N PRO A 12 -1.57 -13.23 1.66
CA PRO A 12 -0.99 -14.42 1.07
C PRO A 12 -0.75 -14.23 -0.44
N GLN A 13 0.17 -15.02 -0.99
CA GLN A 13 0.62 -14.88 -2.37
C GLN A 13 -0.53 -14.93 -3.39
N GLY A 14 -0.68 -13.85 -4.16
CA GLY A 14 -1.70 -13.70 -5.19
C GLY A 14 -3.12 -13.42 -4.66
N LEU A 15 -3.28 -13.15 -3.36
CA LEU A 15 -4.52 -12.55 -2.85
C LEU A 15 -4.48 -11.03 -3.10
N VAL A 16 -5.57 -10.51 -3.67
CA VAL A 16 -5.82 -9.07 -3.82
C VAL A 16 -7.13 -8.73 -3.11
N PRO A 17 -7.09 -8.34 -1.83
CA PRO A 17 -8.31 -7.96 -1.10
C PRO A 17 -9.06 -6.79 -1.75
N PRO A 18 -10.39 -6.75 -1.73
CA PRO A 18 -11.13 -5.63 -2.31
C PRO A 18 -10.85 -4.34 -1.52
N THR A 19 -10.68 -3.22 -2.24
CA THR A 19 -10.36 -1.91 -1.66
C THR A 19 -11.41 -1.42 -0.66
N SER A 20 -12.66 -1.88 -0.78
CA SER A 20 -13.76 -1.62 0.15
C SER A 20 -13.49 -2.07 1.60
N ARG A 21 -12.57 -3.02 1.80
CA ARG A 21 -12.16 -3.48 3.14
C ARG A 21 -11.33 -2.46 3.90
N PHE A 22 -10.67 -1.53 3.22
CA PHE A 22 -9.84 -0.53 3.85
C PHE A 22 -10.71 0.65 4.32
N ASN A 23 -11.25 0.55 5.55
CA ASN A 23 -12.13 1.57 6.12
C ASN A 23 -11.80 1.84 7.61
N PRO A 24 -10.63 2.44 7.92
CA PRO A 24 -10.26 2.73 9.30
C PRO A 24 -11.08 3.90 9.86
N TYR A 25 -12.04 3.61 10.75
CA TYR A 25 -12.92 4.63 11.36
C TYR A 25 -12.22 5.56 12.36
N LEU A 26 -11.20 5.07 13.08
CA LEU A 26 -10.46 5.81 14.10
C LEU A 26 -9.00 6.06 13.71
N LEU A 27 -8.74 6.28 12.41
CA LEU A 27 -7.40 6.61 11.93
C LEU A 27 -6.92 7.93 12.56
N SER A 28 -5.76 7.91 13.21
CA SER A 28 -5.10 9.12 13.70
C SER A 28 -3.59 8.91 13.74
N THR A 29 -2.87 9.54 12.80
CA THR A 29 -1.41 9.50 12.73
C THR A 29 -0.76 10.25 13.90
N ASP A 30 -1.41 11.27 14.45
CA ASP A 30 -0.95 11.97 15.66
C ASP A 30 -0.95 11.01 16.87
N ASN A 31 -1.96 10.15 17.01
CA ASN A 31 -1.99 9.12 18.07
C ASN A 31 -0.86 8.08 17.91
N TRP A 32 -0.53 7.70 16.66
CA TRP A 32 0.58 6.81 16.38
C TRP A 32 1.92 7.45 16.77
N VAL A 33 2.13 8.70 16.36
CA VAL A 33 3.36 9.44 16.65
C VAL A 33 3.50 9.72 18.16
N GLN A 34 2.41 9.99 18.88
CA GLN A 34 2.46 10.10 20.34
C GLN A 34 2.97 8.81 20.98
N THR A 35 2.44 7.65 20.56
CA THR A 35 2.91 6.35 21.06
C THR A 35 4.40 6.13 20.76
N ILE A 36 4.87 6.53 19.57
CA ILE A 36 6.28 6.46 19.16
C ILE A 36 7.17 7.32 20.07
N ILE A 37 6.71 8.51 20.47
CA ILE A 37 7.42 9.40 21.39
C ILE A 37 7.46 8.84 22.79
N ASP A 38 6.33 8.34 23.30
CA ASP A 38 6.22 7.76 24.63
C ASP A 38 7.12 6.52 24.76
N PHE A 39 7.31 5.78 23.66
CA PHE A 39 8.28 4.69 23.56
C PHE A 39 9.75 5.16 23.51
N GLY A 40 10.00 6.45 23.30
CA GLY A 40 11.34 7.05 23.23
C GLY A 40 12.01 6.97 21.85
N ALA A 41 11.28 6.56 20.80
CA ALA A 41 11.83 6.44 19.46
C ALA A 41 12.19 7.80 18.84
N LYS A 42 13.15 7.78 17.90
CA LYS A 42 13.66 8.97 17.19
C LYS A 42 13.34 9.00 15.70
N TYR A 43 12.74 7.92 15.21
CA TYR A 43 12.30 7.78 13.83
C TYR A 43 11.15 6.79 13.76
N ALA A 44 10.37 6.85 12.70
CA ALA A 44 9.29 5.93 12.42
C ALA A 44 9.23 5.62 10.93
N VAL A 45 8.98 4.35 10.58
CA VAL A 45 8.87 3.88 9.21
C VAL A 45 7.46 3.37 8.97
N LEU A 46 6.76 3.96 8.00
CA LEU A 46 5.41 3.53 7.61
C LEU A 46 5.47 2.67 6.34
N VAL A 47 4.71 1.58 6.32
CA VAL A 47 4.51 0.74 5.12
C VAL A 47 3.64 1.51 4.14
N ALA A 48 4.25 2.17 3.15
CA ALA A 48 3.52 2.90 2.12
C ALA A 48 2.81 1.95 1.15
N LYS A 49 3.46 0.82 0.85
CA LYS A 49 2.92 -0.26 0.02
C LYS A 49 3.54 -1.60 0.42
N HIS A 50 2.72 -2.56 0.83
CA HIS A 50 3.15 -3.95 1.11
C HIS A 50 3.10 -4.83 -0.15
N ASN A 51 3.34 -6.14 0.02
CA ASN A 51 3.32 -7.14 -1.06
C ASN A 51 1.98 -7.21 -1.82
N CYS A 52 0.84 -6.87 -1.21
CA CYS A 52 -0.45 -6.80 -1.92
C CYS A 52 -0.41 -5.84 -3.11
N GLY A 53 0.35 -4.76 -2.98
CA GLY A 53 0.30 -3.62 -3.87
C GLY A 53 -0.57 -2.45 -3.39
N PHE A 54 -1.41 -2.63 -2.35
CA PHE A 54 -2.29 -1.55 -1.91
C PHE A 54 -1.50 -0.33 -1.42
N LEU A 55 -1.76 0.84 -2.01
CA LEU A 55 -1.06 2.09 -1.70
C LEU A 55 -1.83 2.92 -0.68
N LEU A 56 -1.16 3.35 0.40
CA LEU A 56 -1.75 4.19 1.46
C LEU A 56 -1.91 5.67 1.10
N SER A 57 -1.63 6.04 -0.15
CA SER A 57 -1.79 7.39 -0.68
C SER A 57 -2.49 7.38 -2.04
N PRO A 58 -3.10 8.51 -2.44
CA PRO A 58 -3.42 8.78 -3.84
C PRO A 58 -2.20 8.58 -4.76
N THR A 59 -2.45 8.26 -6.03
CA THR A 59 -1.43 8.22 -7.08
C THR A 59 -2.02 8.50 -8.45
N ASN A 60 -1.21 9.09 -9.32
CA ASN A 60 -1.56 9.37 -10.72
C ASN A 60 -0.88 8.39 -11.69
N VAL A 61 -0.27 7.32 -11.17
CA VAL A 61 0.41 6.31 -12.00
C VAL A 61 -0.60 5.65 -12.93
N THR A 62 -0.28 5.63 -14.21
CA THR A 62 -0.98 4.88 -15.25
C THR A 62 0.00 3.97 -15.98
N PHE A 63 -0.48 2.86 -16.52
CA PHE A 63 0.36 1.88 -17.22
C PHE A 63 -0.44 1.09 -18.27
N PRO A 64 0.21 0.59 -19.33
CA PRO A 64 -0.43 -0.28 -20.31
C PRO A 64 -0.67 -1.67 -19.74
N LEU A 65 -1.79 -2.30 -20.12
CA LEU A 65 -2.01 -3.72 -19.88
C LEU A 65 -1.29 -4.57 -20.93
N ASN A 66 -0.93 -5.80 -20.56
CA ASN A 66 -0.40 -6.76 -21.52
C ASN A 66 -1.46 -7.14 -22.56
N LEU A 67 -1.04 -7.34 -23.81
CA LEU A 67 -1.89 -7.70 -24.96
C LEU A 67 -3.06 -6.74 -25.22
N SER A 68 -2.97 -5.49 -24.73
CA SER A 68 -3.98 -4.46 -24.93
C SER A 68 -3.32 -3.10 -25.16
N SER A 69 -3.89 -2.28 -26.04
CA SER A 69 -3.50 -0.88 -26.17
C SER A 69 -4.06 0.02 -25.06
N LYS A 70 -4.77 -0.56 -24.08
CA LYS A 70 -5.42 0.18 -22.99
C LYS A 70 -4.38 0.58 -21.93
N ILE A 71 -4.34 1.88 -21.64
CA ILE A 71 -3.66 2.45 -20.48
C ILE A 71 -4.68 2.55 -19.33
N VAL A 72 -4.33 2.03 -18.16
CA VAL A 72 -5.19 2.03 -16.97
C VAL A 72 -4.51 2.72 -15.79
N PRO A 73 -5.27 3.33 -14.87
CA PRO A 73 -4.71 3.86 -13.63
C PRO A 73 -4.35 2.74 -12.66
N TYR A 74 -3.38 3.00 -11.79
CA TYR A 74 -3.15 2.20 -10.59
C TYR A 74 -4.27 2.46 -9.58
N ASN A 75 -5.37 1.70 -9.70
CA ASN A 75 -6.58 1.89 -8.90
C ASN A 75 -6.61 1.09 -7.58
N TYR A 76 -5.49 0.47 -7.20
CA TYR A 76 -5.40 -0.30 -5.96
C TYR A 76 -4.81 0.55 -4.82
N THR A 77 -5.55 1.59 -4.45
CA THR A 77 -5.12 2.61 -3.47
C THR A 77 -6.25 3.06 -2.57
N VAL A 78 -5.92 3.87 -1.55
CA VAL A 78 -6.90 4.54 -0.67
C VAL A 78 -7.96 5.35 -1.41
N ASP A 79 -7.66 5.90 -2.60
CA ASP A 79 -8.64 6.67 -3.39
C ASP A 79 -9.80 5.84 -3.93
N TYR A 80 -9.64 4.52 -3.93
CA TYR A 80 -10.67 3.56 -4.35
C TYR A 80 -11.27 2.82 -3.15
N SER A 81 -11.07 3.34 -1.93
CA SER A 81 -11.61 2.82 -0.67
C SER A 81 -12.67 3.75 -0.07
N PRO A 82 -13.40 3.34 0.99
CA PRO A 82 -14.36 4.20 1.70
C PRO A 82 -13.76 5.49 2.28
N VAL A 83 -12.44 5.53 2.48
CA VAL A 83 -11.71 6.73 2.95
C VAL A 83 -11.05 7.50 1.81
N LYS A 84 -11.68 7.52 0.62
CA LYS A 84 -11.21 8.26 -0.56
C LYS A 84 -10.85 9.72 -0.23
N GLY A 85 -9.74 10.21 -0.79
CA GLY A 85 -9.23 11.56 -0.57
C GLY A 85 -8.33 11.70 0.67
N VAL A 86 -8.26 10.69 1.53
CA VAL A 86 -7.28 10.63 2.63
C VAL A 86 -5.91 10.27 2.06
N ASN A 87 -4.88 11.03 2.48
CA ASN A 87 -3.48 10.71 2.17
C ASN A 87 -2.73 10.40 3.47
N ILE A 88 -2.69 9.11 3.81
CA ILE A 88 -2.15 8.65 5.10
C ILE A 88 -0.64 8.91 5.19
N LEU A 89 0.09 8.87 4.06
CA LEU A 89 1.51 9.18 4.06
C LEU A 89 1.77 10.65 4.39
N ASP A 90 0.98 11.56 3.83
CA ASP A 90 1.07 13.00 4.12
C ASP A 90 0.67 13.30 5.57
N GLU A 91 -0.43 12.72 6.06
CA GLU A 91 -0.84 12.83 7.47
C GLU A 91 0.24 12.33 8.43
N PHE A 92 0.86 11.19 8.11
CA PHE A 92 1.93 10.61 8.91
C PHE A 92 3.18 11.50 8.93
N VAL A 93 3.62 12.00 7.76
CA VAL A 93 4.75 12.94 7.66
C VAL A 93 4.46 14.21 8.46
N LYS A 94 3.26 14.78 8.36
CA LYS A 94 2.85 15.96 9.13
C LYS A 94 2.92 15.69 10.63
N SER A 95 2.36 14.56 11.10
CA SER A 95 2.42 14.17 12.51
C SER A 95 3.85 14.01 13.02
N CYS A 96 4.71 13.31 12.28
CA CYS A 96 6.12 13.14 12.63
C CYS A 96 6.87 14.49 12.69
N ASN A 97 6.64 15.36 11.71
CA ASN A 97 7.29 16.67 11.64
C ASN A 97 6.91 17.58 12.81
N LYS A 98 5.62 17.61 13.22
CA LYS A 98 5.17 18.36 14.40
C LYS A 98 5.98 18.02 15.65
N GLN A 99 6.39 16.75 15.78
CA GLN A 99 7.05 16.19 16.95
C GLN A 99 8.55 15.91 16.75
N LYS A 100 9.14 16.37 15.64
CA LYS A 100 10.56 16.18 15.28
C LYS A 100 10.98 14.70 15.24
N ILE A 101 10.07 13.80 14.87
CA ILE A 101 10.37 12.39 14.58
C ILE A 101 10.84 12.28 13.14
N ARG A 102 11.96 11.60 12.89
CA ARG A 102 12.44 11.35 11.52
C ARG A 102 11.53 10.33 10.83
N THR A 103 11.11 10.64 9.62
CA THR A 103 10.14 9.82 8.88
C THR A 103 10.84 8.97 7.82
N GLY A 104 10.43 7.71 7.69
CA GLY A 104 10.80 6.83 6.57
C GLY A 104 9.60 6.07 6.02
N PHE A 105 9.77 5.49 4.84
CA PHE A 105 8.77 4.62 4.23
C PHE A 105 9.36 3.28 3.85
N TYR A 106 8.59 2.22 4.09
CA TYR A 106 8.79 0.93 3.45
C TYR A 106 7.92 0.88 2.19
N TYR A 107 8.50 0.41 1.08
CA TYR A 107 7.80 0.25 -0.19
C TYR A 107 8.25 -1.05 -0.87
N SER A 108 7.33 -2.01 -1.04
CA SER A 108 7.65 -3.28 -1.72
C SER A 108 7.89 -3.05 -3.22
N THR A 109 9.11 -3.34 -3.68
CA THR A 109 9.52 -3.22 -5.09
C THR A 109 9.64 -4.57 -5.79
N VAL A 110 9.78 -5.66 -5.05
CA VAL A 110 10.02 -7.00 -5.62
C VAL A 110 8.80 -7.91 -5.56
N THR A 111 7.72 -7.52 -4.88
CA THR A 111 6.48 -8.31 -4.84
C THR A 111 5.28 -7.39 -4.87
N ASN A 112 4.35 -7.69 -5.77
CA ASN A 112 3.14 -6.93 -5.98
C ASN A 112 2.04 -7.88 -6.48
N ASN A 113 1.22 -8.39 -5.56
CA ASN A 113 0.13 -9.32 -5.90
C ASN A 113 -0.81 -8.70 -6.92
N TYR A 114 -1.20 -7.43 -6.75
CA TYR A 114 -2.08 -6.71 -7.68
C TYR A 114 -1.55 -6.69 -9.12
N LEU A 115 -0.24 -6.60 -9.32
CA LEU A 115 0.40 -6.62 -10.65
C LEU A 115 0.98 -7.99 -11.04
N ASN A 116 0.64 -9.05 -10.30
CA ASN A 116 1.18 -10.40 -10.47
C ASN A 116 2.72 -10.47 -10.54
N VAL A 117 3.40 -9.78 -9.62
CA VAL A 117 4.87 -9.78 -9.52
C VAL A 117 5.37 -10.51 -8.29
N ARG A 118 6.40 -11.34 -8.47
CA ARG A 118 7.12 -12.06 -7.41
C ARG A 118 8.62 -12.02 -7.69
N GLN A 119 9.41 -11.75 -6.65
CA GLN A 119 10.88 -11.64 -6.75
C GLN A 119 11.38 -10.69 -7.86
N GLY A 120 10.62 -9.64 -8.18
CA GLY A 120 10.94 -8.66 -9.22
C GLY A 120 10.49 -9.05 -10.63
N TYR A 121 9.91 -10.23 -10.80
CA TYR A 121 9.45 -10.74 -12.10
C TYR A 121 7.93 -10.77 -12.20
N VAL A 122 7.40 -10.29 -13.32
CA VAL A 122 6.00 -10.51 -13.71
C VAL A 122 5.84 -12.00 -14.02
N GLN A 123 4.84 -12.62 -13.39
CA GLN A 123 4.61 -14.05 -13.53
C GLN A 123 3.84 -14.36 -14.81
N ASN A 124 4.10 -15.53 -15.40
CA ASN A 124 3.41 -16.05 -16.59
C ASN A 124 2.37 -17.13 -16.22
N ASP A 125 1.81 -17.06 -15.01
CA ASP A 125 0.75 -17.95 -14.54
C ASP A 125 -0.64 -17.38 -14.82
N THR A 126 -1.68 -18.20 -14.62
CA THR A 126 -3.07 -17.75 -14.72
C THR A 126 -3.35 -16.69 -13.66
N LEU A 127 -3.86 -15.54 -14.08
CA LEU A 127 -4.22 -14.44 -13.18
C LEU A 127 -5.29 -14.89 -12.18
N LYS A 128 -5.06 -14.57 -10.92
CA LYS A 128 -6.04 -14.68 -9.85
C LYS A 128 -6.96 -13.47 -9.84
N GLU A 129 -8.08 -13.60 -9.14
CA GLU A 129 -9.07 -12.53 -9.00
C GLU A 129 -8.43 -11.24 -8.48
N GLY A 130 -8.75 -10.11 -9.15
CA GLY A 130 -8.25 -8.79 -8.81
C GLY A 130 -6.85 -8.45 -9.33
N GLN A 131 -6.09 -9.43 -9.86
CA GLN A 131 -4.79 -9.16 -10.47
C GLN A 131 -4.91 -8.54 -11.86
N LEU A 132 -3.93 -7.72 -12.24
CA LEU A 132 -3.80 -7.18 -13.58
C LEU A 132 -2.68 -7.85 -14.36
N ASN A 133 -2.91 -7.99 -15.66
CA ASN A 133 -1.90 -8.46 -16.61
C ASN A 133 -1.05 -7.29 -17.09
N ILE A 134 0.24 -7.29 -16.76
CA ILE A 134 1.21 -6.31 -17.27
C ILE A 134 2.39 -7.04 -17.91
N THR A 135 3.28 -6.31 -18.60
CA THR A 135 4.53 -6.87 -19.11
C THR A 135 5.66 -6.64 -18.13
N GLN A 136 6.75 -7.42 -18.21
CA GLN A 136 7.96 -7.15 -17.44
C GLN A 136 8.55 -5.76 -17.71
N GLN A 137 8.39 -5.24 -18.93
CA GLN A 137 8.87 -3.90 -19.30
C GLN A 137 8.01 -2.77 -18.69
N THR A 138 6.75 -3.08 -18.37
CA THR A 138 5.82 -2.15 -17.71
C THR A 138 6.11 -2.04 -16.22
N TYR A 139 6.61 -3.12 -15.60
CA TYR A 139 6.93 -3.16 -14.18
C TYR A 139 8.27 -2.51 -13.87
#